data_AF-A0A0S3H7B2-F1
#
_entry.id   AF-A0A0S3H7B2-F1
#
_cell.length_a   1.000
_cell.length_b   1.000
_cell.length_c   1.000
_cell.angle_alpha   90.00
_cell.angle_beta   90.00
_cell.angle_gamma   90.00
#
_symmetry.space_group_name_H-M   'P 1'
#
loop_
_entity.id
_entity.type
_entity.pdbx_description
1 polymer ?
#
loop_
_entity_poly.entity_id
_entity_poly.type
_entity_poly.pdbx_seq_one_letter_code
_entity_poly.pdbx_strand_id
1 'polypeptide(L)' 'GCDLLEDNSSRGFSQHAYDGKDFIAFDMDTMTFTAADAAAQVTKRKWEADGTVAERRKHYLENTCIEWL' A
#
# COMPACT_ATOMS: atom_id res chain seq x y z
N GLY A 1 -5.07 5.84 0.56
CA GLY A 1 -5.34 6.83 1.62
C GLY A 1 -5.61 6.08 2.89
N CYS A 2 -6.32 6.69 3.80
CA CYS A 2 -6.72 6.09 5.06
C CYS A 2 -8.11 6.59 5.44
N ASP A 3 -8.81 5.80 6.25
CA ASP A 3 -10.14 6.11 6.78
C ASP A 3 -10.11 5.96 8.32
N LEU A 4 -10.82 6.84 9.03
CA LEU A 4 -11.18 6.65 10.45
C LEU A 4 -12.57 6.01 10.52
N LEU A 5 -12.69 4.91 11.25
CA LEU A 5 -13.93 4.15 11.42
C LEU A 5 -14.69 4.61 12.68
N GLU A 6 -15.97 4.23 12.80
CA GLU A 6 -16.85 4.64 13.92
C GLU A 6 -16.34 4.18 15.30
N ASP A 7 -15.59 3.09 15.35
CA ASP A 7 -14.96 2.55 16.56
C ASP A 7 -13.60 3.19 16.87
N ASN A 8 -13.26 4.29 16.20
CA ASN A 8 -12.00 5.01 16.31
C ASN A 8 -10.77 4.17 15.86
N SER A 9 -10.99 3.07 15.15
CA SER A 9 -9.92 2.35 14.45
C SER A 9 -9.62 3.02 13.10
N SER A 10 -8.42 2.78 12.59
CA SER A 10 -7.95 3.31 11.31
C SER A 10 -7.79 2.21 10.28
N ARG A 11 -8.15 2.48 9.02
CA ARG A 11 -7.87 1.59 7.88
C ARG A 11 -7.00 2.29 6.85
N GLY A 12 -5.83 1.75 6.56
CA GLY A 12 -4.97 2.19 5.47
C GLY A 12 -5.20 1.43 4.17
N PHE A 13 -5.04 2.09 3.03
CA PHE A 13 -5.10 1.46 1.71
C PHE A 13 -4.12 2.13 0.73
N SER A 14 -3.45 1.33 -0.10
CA SER A 14 -2.56 1.81 -1.15
C SER A 14 -2.68 0.93 -2.39
N GLN A 15 -3.36 1.45 -3.41
CA GLN A 15 -3.49 0.82 -4.73
C GLN A 15 -3.04 1.81 -5.79
N HIS A 16 -2.33 1.31 -6.79
CA HIS A 16 -1.89 2.07 -7.96
C HIS A 16 -2.45 1.42 -9.20
N ALA A 17 -2.92 2.26 -10.12
CA ALA A 17 -3.36 1.87 -11.45
C ALA A 17 -2.36 2.38 -12.49
N TYR A 18 -2.24 1.65 -13.59
CA TYR A 18 -1.45 2.03 -14.77
C TYR A 18 -2.33 1.86 -16.01
N ASP A 19 -2.39 2.90 -16.86
CA ASP A 19 -3.30 2.94 -18.03
C ASP A 19 -4.77 2.66 -17.69
N GLY A 20 -5.23 3.15 -16.53
CA GLY A 20 -6.60 2.96 -16.06
C GLY A 20 -6.95 1.55 -15.59
N LYS A 21 -5.95 0.66 -15.46
CA LYS A 21 -6.11 -0.71 -14.96
C LYS A 21 -5.35 -0.89 -13.65
N ASP A 22 -5.87 -1.76 -12.79
CA ASP A 22 -5.17 -2.14 -11.58
C ASP A 22 -3.76 -2.64 -11.91
N PHE A 23 -2.77 -2.20 -11.11
CA PHE A 23 -1.38 -2.53 -11.33
C PHE A 23 -0.75 -3.15 -10.09
N ILE A 24 -0.76 -2.45 -8.95
CA ILE A 24 -0.18 -2.99 -7.71
C ILE A 24 -0.91 -2.46 -6.47
N ALA A 25 -1.17 -3.37 -5.52
CA ALA A 25 -1.76 -3.06 -4.23
C ALA A 25 -0.80 -3.45 -3.10
N PHE A 26 -0.76 -2.66 -2.02
CA PHE A 26 0.04 -2.93 -0.84
C PHE A 26 -0.83 -3.54 0.27
N ASP A 27 -0.36 -4.65 0.84
CA ASP A 27 -0.94 -5.30 2.00
C ASP A 27 -0.07 -4.98 3.23
N MET A 28 -0.65 -4.24 4.16
CA MET A 28 0.02 -3.75 5.38
C MET A 28 0.19 -4.83 6.46
N ASP A 29 -0.65 -5.86 6.42
CA ASP A 29 -0.64 -6.94 7.41
C ASP A 29 0.50 -7.91 7.09
N THR A 30 0.64 -8.26 5.80
CA THR A 30 1.69 -9.17 5.34
C THR A 30 2.99 -8.44 4.95
N MET A 31 2.96 -7.11 4.85
CA MET A 31 4.08 -6.30 4.34
C MET A 31 4.49 -6.69 2.91
N THR A 32 3.54 -7.16 2.10
CA THR A 32 3.76 -7.60 0.72
C THR A 32 2.94 -6.80 -0.29
N PHE A 33 3.24 -6.99 -1.57
CA PHE A 33 2.50 -6.36 -2.65
C PHE A 33 1.76 -7.39 -3.49
N THR A 34 0.53 -7.07 -3.90
CA THR A 34 -0.23 -7.84 -4.89
C THR A 34 -0.07 -7.18 -6.25
N ALA A 35 0.57 -7.88 -7.17
CA ALA A 35 0.72 -7.45 -8.57
C ALA A 35 -0.49 -7.94 -9.38
N ALA A 36 -1.14 -7.03 -10.10
CA ALA A 36 -2.35 -7.32 -10.86
C ALA A 36 -2.07 -8.04 -12.20
N ASP A 37 -0.89 -7.82 -12.79
CA ASP A 37 -0.46 -8.46 -14.03
C ASP A 37 1.03 -8.83 -14.03
N ALA A 38 1.50 -9.42 -15.13
CA ALA A 38 2.89 -9.83 -15.29
C ALA A 38 3.88 -8.66 -15.33
N ALA A 39 3.48 -7.48 -15.79
CA ALA A 39 4.33 -6.30 -15.80
C ALA A 39 4.54 -5.76 -14.37
N ALA A 40 3.49 -5.78 -13.55
CA ALA A 40 3.54 -5.38 -12.14
C ALA A 40 4.42 -6.29 -11.28
N GLN A 41 4.66 -7.55 -11.69
CA GLN A 41 5.55 -8.47 -10.98
C GLN A 41 6.99 -7.93 -10.86
N VAL A 42 7.45 -7.16 -11.84
CA VAL A 42 8.79 -6.54 -11.79
C VAL A 42 8.86 -5.53 -10.65
N THR A 43 7.85 -4.67 -10.53
CA THR A 43 7.74 -3.68 -9.45
C THR A 43 7.60 -4.36 -8.10
N LYS A 44 6.74 -5.37 -7.98
CA LYS A 44 6.57 -6.18 -6.76
C LYS A 44 7.92 -6.71 -6.27
N ARG A 45 8.65 -7.45 -7.11
CA ARG A 45 9.95 -8.04 -6.74
C ARG A 45 10.96 -6.99 -6.31
N LYS A 46 11.01 -5.84 -7.01
CA LYS A 46 11.92 -4.76 -6.66
C LYS A 46 11.59 -4.16 -5.29
N TRP A 47 10.32 -3.86 -5.04
CA TRP A 47 9.90 -3.25 -3.77
C TRP A 47 9.99 -4.21 -2.58
N GLU A 48 9.69 -5.49 -2.78
CA GLU A 48 9.82 -6.52 -1.74
C GLU A 48 11.29 -6.86 -1.45
N ALA A 49 12.16 -6.88 -2.46
CA ALA A 49 13.59 -7.09 -2.26
C ALA A 49 14.26 -5.90 -1.55
N ASP A 50 13.79 -4.68 -1.82
CA ASP A 50 14.26 -3.46 -1.16
C ASP A 50 13.76 -3.35 0.29
N GLY A 51 12.51 -3.75 0.56
CA GLY A 51 11.89 -3.76 1.89
C GLY A 51 11.47 -2.39 2.41
N THR A 52 12.26 -1.33 2.15
CA THR A 52 12.00 0.02 2.69
C THR A 52 10.71 0.64 2.18
N VAL A 53 10.27 0.24 0.97
CA VAL A 53 9.02 0.73 0.39
C VAL A 53 7.81 0.27 1.20
N ALA A 54 7.81 -0.96 1.72
CA ALA A 54 6.73 -1.49 2.54
C ALA A 54 6.68 -0.75 3.90
N GLU A 55 7.83 -0.59 4.56
CA GLU A 55 7.95 0.13 5.83
C GLU A 55 7.45 1.58 5.72
N ARG A 56 7.91 2.30 4.69
CA ARG A 56 7.51 3.70 4.46
C ARG A 56 6.01 3.82 4.19
N ARG A 57 5.46 2.91 3.37
CA ARG A 57 4.01 2.91 3.07
C ARG A 57 3.20 2.62 4.33
N LYS A 58 3.59 1.63 5.12
CA LYS A 58 2.92 1.31 6.38
C LYS A 58 2.95 2.50 7.35
N HIS A 59 4.12 3.08 7.58
CA HIS A 59 4.26 4.23 8.46
C HIS A 59 3.38 5.41 8.03
N TYR A 60 3.37 5.73 6.73
CA TYR A 60 2.51 6.78 6.19
C TYR A 60 1.02 6.48 6.41
N LEU A 61 0.58 5.25 6.13
CA LEU A 61 -0.83 4.87 6.20
C LEU A 61 -1.36 4.76 7.63
N GLU A 62 -0.52 4.36 8.59
CA GLU A 62 -0.89 4.23 10.01
C GLU A 62 -0.81 5.56 10.78
N ASN A 63 0.10 6.47 10.39
CA ASN A 63 0.39 7.67 11.16
C ASN A 63 0.08 8.93 10.35
N THR A 64 0.94 9.26 9.38
CA THR A 64 0.89 10.54 8.66
C THR A 64 -0.44 10.76 7.95
N CYS A 65 -1.03 9.71 7.38
CA CYS A 65 -2.31 9.84 6.71
C CYS A 65 -3.42 10.21 7.70
N ILE A 66 -3.45 9.57 8.88
CA ILE A 66 -4.46 9.80 9.92
C ILE A 66 -4.30 11.18 10.55
N GLU A 67 -3.08 11.63 10.78
CA GLU A 67 -2.80 12.98 11.31
C GLU A 67 -3.32 14.11 10.41
N TRP A 68 -3.55 13.83 9.13
CA TRP A 68 -3.99 14.80 8.12
C TRP A 68 -5.47 14.71 7.77
N LEU A 69 -6.22 13.76 8.36
CA LEU A 69 -7.68 13.63 8.23
C LEU A 69 -8.41 14.62 9.16
#